data_AF-A0A849S8P1-F1
#
_entry.id   AF-A0A849S8P1-F1
#
_cell.length_a   1.000
_cell.length_b   1.000
_cell.length_c   1.000
_cell.angle_alpha   90.00
_cell.angle_beta   90.00
_cell.angle_gamma   90.00
#
_symmetry.space_group_name_H-M   'P 1'
#
loop_
_entity.id
_entity.type
_entity.pdbx_description
1 polymer ?
#
loop_
_entity_poly.entity_id
_entity_poly.type
_entity_poly.pdbx_seq_one_letter_code
_entity_poly.pdbx_strand_id
1 'polypeptide(L)'
;MAAITFDTLKYANRLKAAGVPDKQAEAEAEVLAEALEVNLKELVTKEDLHREMESLRRDIDARFVQVDSRFVQLEQRLIIKLGGLMALSIGIVAALVKLL
;
A
#
# COMPACT_ATOMS: atom_id res chain seq x y z
N MET A 1 3.02 -17.00 -11.79
CA MET A 1 2.32 -17.70 -10.70
C MET A 1 2.38 -19.18 -11.00
N ALA A 2 3.09 -19.97 -10.20
CA ALA A 2 2.98 -21.43 -10.33
C ALA A 2 1.59 -21.78 -9.83
N ALA A 3 0.68 -22.17 -10.73
CA ALA A 3 -0.63 -22.64 -10.35
C ALA A 3 -0.41 -23.86 -9.45
N ILE A 4 -0.92 -23.83 -8.23
CA ILE A 4 -0.99 -25.03 -7.40
C ILE A 4 -2.05 -25.90 -8.08
N THR A 5 -1.61 -26.83 -8.93
CA THR A 5 -2.53 -27.71 -9.65
C THR A 5 -2.93 -28.85 -8.74
N PHE A 6 -4.20 -28.92 -8.39
CA PHE A 6 -4.76 -30.10 -7.74
C PHE A 6 -4.89 -31.22 -8.78
N ASP A 7 -4.16 -32.31 -8.56
CA ASP A 7 -4.17 -33.47 -9.45
C ASP A 7 -5.31 -34.43 -9.05
N THR A 8 -6.48 -34.18 -9.64
CA THR A 8 -7.73 -34.93 -9.42
C THR A 8 -7.53 -36.43 -9.62
N LEU A 9 -6.78 -36.83 -10.66
CA LEU A 9 -6.57 -38.25 -10.99
C LEU A 9 -5.69 -38.93 -9.95
N LYS A 10 -4.59 -38.29 -9.55
CA LYS A 10 -3.70 -38.81 -8.51
C LYS A 10 -4.41 -38.90 -7.15
N TYR A 11 -5.31 -37.96 -6.85
CA TYR A 11 -6.12 -37.99 -5.64
C TYR A 11 -7.14 -39.15 -5.67
N ALA A 12 -7.91 -39.28 -6.74
CA ALA A 12 -8.85 -40.39 -6.91
C ALA A 12 -8.15 -41.76 -6.81
N ASN A 13 -7.00 -41.92 -7.47
CA ASN A 13 -6.22 -43.17 -7.39
C ASN A 13 -5.74 -43.50 -5.97
N ARG A 14 -5.42 -42.49 -5.16
CA ARG A 14 -5.10 -42.70 -3.74
C ARG A 14 -6.30 -43.17 -2.93
N LEU A 15 -7.48 -42.61 -3.19
CA LEU A 15 -8.73 -43.06 -2.54
C LEU A 15 -9.06 -44.50 -2.92
N LYS A 16 -8.95 -44.85 -4.21
CA LYS A 16 -9.13 -46.24 -4.69
C LYS A 16 -8.17 -47.21 -4.00
N ALA A 17 -6.89 -46.84 -3.90
CA ALA A 17 -5.89 -47.65 -3.20
C ALA A 17 -6.18 -47.79 -1.69
N ALA A 18 -6.90 -46.85 -1.09
CA ALA A 18 -7.37 -46.92 0.30
C ALA A 18 -8.69 -47.70 0.46
N GLY A 19 -9.25 -48.24 -0.62
CA GLY A 19 -10.48 -49.05 -0.61
C GLY A 19 -11.77 -48.27 -0.90
N VAL A 20 -11.68 -47.00 -1.30
CA VAL A 20 -12.85 -46.23 -1.75
C VAL A 20 -13.29 -46.73 -3.13
N PRO A 21 -14.58 -47.06 -3.35
CA PRO A 21 -15.08 -47.47 -4.66
C PRO A 21 -14.80 -46.44 -5.76
N ASP A 22 -14.49 -46.92 -6.97
CA ASP A 22 -14.07 -46.08 -8.10
C ASP A 22 -14.94 -44.84 -8.33
N LYS A 23 -16.27 -45.02 -8.38
CA LYS A 23 -17.21 -43.92 -8.61
C LYS A 23 -17.22 -42.89 -7.47
N GLN A 24 -17.00 -43.33 -6.23
CA GLN A 24 -16.93 -42.42 -5.08
C GLN A 24 -15.60 -41.67 -5.08
N ALA A 25 -14.49 -42.36 -5.34
CA ALA A 25 -13.17 -41.75 -5.41
C ALA A 25 -13.08 -40.66 -6.48
N GLU A 26 -13.69 -40.90 -7.65
CA GLU A 26 -13.77 -39.93 -8.74
C GLU A 26 -14.65 -38.74 -8.37
N ALA A 27 -15.85 -38.99 -7.84
CA ALA A 27 -16.78 -37.93 -7.42
C ALA A 27 -16.20 -37.05 -6.29
N GLU A 28 -15.53 -37.64 -5.30
CA GLU A 28 -14.87 -36.88 -4.23
C GLU A 28 -13.72 -36.02 -4.77
N ALA A 29 -12.94 -36.55 -5.71
CA ALA A 29 -11.85 -35.81 -6.34
C ALA A 29 -12.37 -34.61 -7.13
N GLU A 30 -13.46 -34.79 -7.88
CA GLU A 30 -14.09 -33.75 -8.69
C GLU A 30 -14.67 -32.63 -7.82
N VAL A 31 -15.48 -32.97 -6.81
CA VAL A 31 -16.07 -32.00 -5.89
C VAL A 31 -14.99 -31.23 -5.12
N LEU A 32 -13.91 -31.90 -4.70
CA LEU A 32 -12.80 -31.24 -4.03
C LEU A 32 -12.05 -30.28 -4.97
N ALA A 33 -11.86 -30.67 -6.23
CA ALA A 33 -11.24 -29.81 -7.24
C ALA A 33 -12.09 -28.56 -7.49
N GLU A 34 -13.40 -28.69 -7.62
CA GLU A 34 -14.34 -27.57 -7.78
C GLU A 34 -14.30 -26.64 -6.55
N ALA A 35 -14.35 -27.20 -5.34
CA ALA A 35 -14.28 -26.42 -4.11
C ALA A 35 -12.96 -25.64 -4.02
N LEU A 36 -11.84 -26.26 -4.40
CA LEU A 36 -10.54 -25.58 -4.44
C LEU A 36 -10.51 -24.50 -5.52
N GLU A 37 -11.04 -24.74 -6.71
CA GLU A 37 -11.07 -23.73 -7.78
C GLU A 37 -11.85 -22.48 -7.37
N VAL A 38 -13.01 -22.65 -6.73
CA VAL A 38 -13.81 -21.53 -6.19
C VAL A 38 -13.02 -20.73 -5.15
N ASN A 39 -12.38 -21.42 -4.19
CA ASN A 39 -11.64 -20.76 -3.11
C ASN A 39 -10.32 -20.12 -3.58
N LEU A 40 -9.64 -20.69 -4.58
CA LEU A 40 -8.36 -20.18 -5.08
C LEU A 40 -8.53 -18.96 -6.00
N LYS A 41 -9.73 -18.74 -6.56
CA LYS A 41 -10.02 -17.66 -7.51
C LYS A 41 -9.94 -16.26 -6.88
N GLU A 42 -10.18 -16.15 -5.59
CA GLU A 42 -10.22 -14.87 -4.85
C GLU A 42 -8.94 -14.59 -4.05
N LEU A 43 -7.91 -15.44 -4.15
CA LEU A 43 -6.70 -15.26 -3.38
C LEU A 43 -5.80 -14.18 -3.98
N VAL A 44 -5.46 -13.20 -3.14
CA VAL A 44 -4.42 -12.21 -3.44
C VAL A 44 -3.08 -12.91 -3.61
N THR A 45 -2.38 -12.62 -4.70
CA THR A 45 -1.06 -13.18 -4.96
C THR A 45 0.03 -12.34 -4.28
N LYS A 46 1.22 -12.93 -4.13
CA LYS A 46 2.40 -12.17 -3.67
C LYS A 46 2.74 -11.00 -4.59
N GLU A 47 2.48 -11.16 -5.88
CA GLU A 47 2.69 -10.12 -6.89
C GLU A 47 1.71 -8.96 -6.70
N ASP A 48 0.43 -9.26 -6.45
CA ASP A 48 -0.59 -8.23 -6.17
C ASP A 48 -0.22 -7.43 -4.92
N LEU A 49 0.21 -8.13 -3.86
CA LEU A 49 0.68 -7.47 -2.64
C LEU A 49 1.93 -6.61 -2.91
N HIS A 50 2.89 -7.12 -3.69
CA HIS A 50 4.11 -6.37 -4.01
C HIS A 50 3.78 -5.08 -4.78
N ARG A 51 2.87 -5.15 -5.76
CA ARG A 51 2.41 -3.99 -6.51
C ARG A 51 1.74 -2.95 -5.62
N GLU A 52 0.87 -3.39 -4.71
CA GLU A 52 0.19 -2.48 -3.78
C GLU A 52 1.18 -1.84 -2.79
N MET A 53 2.16 -2.62 -2.29
CA MET A 53 3.22 -2.11 -1.42
C MET A 53 4.10 -1.07 -2.13
N GLU A 54 4.45 -1.30 -3.40
CA GLU A 54 5.18 -0.32 -4.19
C GLU A 54 4.36 0.95 -4.45
N SER A 55 3.07 0.79 -4.73
CA SER A 55 2.14 1.92 -4.90
C SER A 55 2.08 2.78 -3.64
N LEU A 56 1.87 2.13 -2.49
CA LEU A 56 1.83 2.79 -1.20
C LEU A 56 3.16 3.48 -0.87
N ARG A 57 4.29 2.86 -1.19
CA ARG A 57 5.61 3.48 -1.00
C ARG A 57 5.76 4.76 -1.82
N ARG A 58 5.36 4.74 -3.09
CA ARG A 58 5.39 5.93 -3.96
C ARG A 58 4.48 7.04 -3.43
N ASP A 59 3.29 6.71 -2.95
CA ASP A 59 2.36 7.68 -2.38
C ASP A 59 2.89 8.31 -1.10
N ILE A 60 3.54 7.52 -0.25
CA ILE A 60 4.20 8.00 0.97
C ILE A 60 5.34 8.95 0.61
N ASP A 61 6.22 8.56 -0.32
CA ASP A 61 7.35 9.40 -0.77
C ASP A 61 6.85 10.73 -1.36
N ALA A 62 5.81 10.70 -2.19
CA ALA A 62 5.20 11.89 -2.75
C ALA A 62 4.61 12.83 -1.68
N ARG A 63 3.95 12.26 -0.66
CA ARG A 63 3.42 13.04 0.47
C ARG A 63 4.52 13.66 1.31
N PHE A 64 5.64 12.98 1.53
CA PHE A 64 6.78 13.55 2.25
C PHE A 64 7.38 14.75 1.50
N VAL A 65 7.60 14.62 0.19
CA VAL A 65 8.05 15.75 -0.65
C VAL A 65 7.09 16.94 -0.57
N GLN A 66 5.78 16.67 -0.59
CA GLN A 66 4.77 17.72 -0.45
C GLN A 66 4.84 18.40 0.93
N VAL A 67 5.03 17.63 1.99
CA VAL A 67 5.18 18.15 3.36
C VAL A 67 6.42 19.04 3.47
N ASP A 68 7.57 18.60 2.96
CA ASP A 68 8.81 19.39 2.95
C ASP A 68 8.62 20.71 2.20
N SER A 69 7.98 20.68 1.03
CA SER A 69 7.67 21.90 0.27
C SER A 69 6.80 22.87 1.06
N ARG A 70 5.79 22.37 1.80
CA ARG A 70 4.94 23.21 2.65
C ARG A 70 5.72 23.81 3.82
N PHE A 71 6.65 23.06 4.41
CA PHE A 71 7.52 23.59 5.47
C PHE A 71 8.41 24.71 4.95
N VAL A 72 9.06 24.54 3.81
CA VAL A 72 9.88 25.60 3.18
C VAL A 72 9.05 26.85 2.88
N GLN A 73 7.83 26.69 2.35
CA GLN A 73 6.93 27.82 2.10
C GLN A 73 6.50 28.54 3.39
N LEU A 74 6.25 27.79 4.47
CA LEU A 74 5.92 28.37 5.77
C LEU A 74 7.11 29.14 6.35
N GLU A 75 8.31 28.58 6.27
CA GLU A 75 9.55 29.22 6.70
C GLU A 75 9.77 30.55 5.97
N GLN A 76 9.66 30.56 4.64
CA GLN A 76 9.78 31.79 3.83
C GLN A 76 8.75 32.85 4.22
N ARG A 77 7.49 32.45 4.38
CA ARG A 77 6.41 33.38 4.79
C ARG A 77 6.67 33.94 6.19
N LEU A 78 7.18 33.12 7.11
CA LEU A 78 7.55 33.56 8.45
C LEU A 78 8.73 34.53 8.42
N ILE A 79 9.79 34.23 7.66
CA ILE A 79 10.95 35.12 7.48
C ILE A 79 10.50 36.48 6.94
N ILE A 80 9.65 36.51 5.90
CA ILE A 80 9.16 37.75 5.30
C ILE A 80 8.31 38.54 6.31
N LYS A 81 7.36 37.89 6.99
CA LYS A 81 6.50 38.54 7.98
C LYS A 81 7.30 39.09 9.16
N LEU A 82 8.24 38.31 9.68
CA LEU A 82 9.08 38.71 10.80
C LEU A 82 10.02 39.84 10.42
N GLY A 83 10.68 39.75 9.26
CA GLY A 83 11.54 40.81 8.73
C GLY A 83 10.78 42.12 8.50
N GLY A 84 9.56 42.06 7.96
CA GLY A 84 8.69 43.23 7.80
C GLY A 84 8.31 43.89 9.13
N LEU A 85 7.93 43.09 10.14
CA LEU A 85 7.63 43.59 11.48
C LEU A 85 8.86 44.21 12.15
N MET A 86 10.03 43.58 12.02
CA MET A 86 11.29 44.12 12.56
C MET A 86 11.65 45.44 11.89
N ALA A 87 11.62 45.52 10.55
CA ALA A 87 11.91 46.74 9.81
C ALA A 87 10.95 47.89 10.20
N LEU A 88 9.66 47.59 10.35
CA LEU A 88 8.66 48.55 10.83
C LEU A 88 9.00 49.04 12.24
N SER A 89 9.29 48.13 13.17
CA SER A 89 9.63 48.48 14.56
C SER A 89 10.89 49.35 14.65
N ILE A 90 11.94 49.02 13.89
CA ILE A 90 13.18 49.81 13.82
C ILE A 90 12.91 51.19 13.22
N GLY A 91 12.10 51.27 12.16
CA GLY A 91 11.71 52.54 11.54
C GLY A 91 10.95 53.47 12.48
N ILE A 92 10.01 52.92 13.28
CA ILE A 92 9.29 53.68 14.30
C ILE A 92 10.25 54.23 15.35
N VAL A 93 11.15 53.39 15.88
CA VAL A 93 12.12 53.82 16.90
C VAL A 93 13.05 54.91 16.34
N ALA A 94 13.56 54.77 15.12
CA ALA A 94 14.44 55.76 14.50
C ALA A 94 13.74 57.13 14.31
N ALA A 95 12.47 57.12 13.93
CA ALA A 95 11.68 58.35 13.81
C ALA A 95 11.47 59.04 15.17
N LEU A 96 11.19 58.26 16.23
CA LEU A 96 11.02 58.79 17.59
C LEU A 96 12.32 59.41 18.13
N VAL A 97 13.46 58.75 17.95
CA VAL A 97 14.78 59.27 18.38
C VAL A 97 15.12 60.59 17.69
N LYS A 98 14.70 60.79 16.44
CA LYS A 98 14.94 62.04 15.70
C LYS A 98 14.03 63.19 16.14
N LEU A 99 12.89 62.89 16.76
CA LEU A 99 11.89 63.87 17.21
C LEU A 99 12.11 64.36 18.65
N LEU A 100 12.84 63.59 19.46
CA LEU A 100 13.30 63.95 20.82
C LEU A 100 14.61 64.75 20.76
#